data_AF-A0A3D2JRS6-F1
#
_entry.id   AF-A0A3D2JRS6-F1
#
_cell.length_a   1.000
_cell.length_b   1.000
_cell.length_c   1.000
_cell.angle_alpha   90.00
_cell.angle_beta   90.00
_cell.angle_gamma   90.00
#
_symmetry.space_group_name_H-M   'P 1'
#
loop_
_entity.id
_entity.type
_entity.pdbx_description
1 polymer ?
#
loop_
_entity_poly.entity_id
_entity_poly.type
_entity_poly.pdbx_seq_one_letter_code
_entity_poly.pdbx_strand_id
1 'polypeptide(L)' 'MMDDMIRELHDTPPLPGEDRVLVAGDPEADFQEDRLANGVPVENSQYDEMRARAIQLGVEIFI' A
#
# COMPACT_ATOMS: atom_id res chain seq x y z
N MET A 1 -4.22 -27.34 -3.26
CA MET A 1 -3.09 -26.72 -2.52
C MET A 1 -3.52 -25.32 -2.07
N MET A 2 -2.68 -24.56 -1.36
CA MET A 2 -3.04 -23.26 -0.76
C MET A 2 -3.68 -22.28 -1.76
N ASP A 3 -3.21 -22.26 -3.01
CA ASP A 3 -3.75 -21.41 -4.07
C ASP A 3 -5.20 -21.74 -4.45
N ASP A 4 -5.60 -23.01 -4.37
CA ASP A 4 -6.99 -23.42 -4.62
C ASP A 4 -7.90 -22.87 -3.52
N MET A 5 -7.45 -22.94 -2.26
CA MET A 5 -8.17 -22.38 -1.12
C MET A 5 -8.31 -20.86 -1.23
N ILE A 6 -7.24 -20.15 -1.62
CA ILE A 6 -7.29 -18.70 -1.80
C ILE A 6 -8.29 -18.33 -2.90
N ARG A 7 -8.27 -19.06 -4.04
CA ARG A 7 -9.25 -18.87 -5.11
C ARG A 7 -10.69 -19.09 -4.63
N GLU A 8 -10.95 -20.17 -3.89
CA GLU A 8 -12.28 -20.44 -3.33
C GLU A 8 -12.76 -19.32 -2.39
N LEU A 9 -11.85 -18.73 -1.60
CA LEU A 9 -12.18 -17.59 -0.73
C LEU A 9 -12.54 -16.35 -1.56
N HIS A 10 -11.78 -16.04 -2.61
CA HIS A 10 -12.08 -14.91 -3.51
C HIS A 10 -13.39 -15.10 -4.29
N ASP A 11 -13.76 -16.33 -4.62
CA ASP A 11 -15.01 -16.66 -5.32
C ASP A 11 -16.26 -16.58 -4.40
N THR A 12 -16.07 -16.45 -3.08
CA THR A 12 -17.18 -16.33 -2.14
C THR A 12 -17.90 -14.99 -2.34
N PRO A 13 -19.24 -14.97 -2.49
CA PRO A 13 -19.97 -13.71 -2.66
C PRO A 13 -19.74 -12.74 -1.49
N PRO A 14 -19.46 -11.45 -1.77
CA PRO A 14 -19.28 -10.46 -0.72
C PRO A 14 -20.62 -10.12 -0.04
N LEU A 15 -20.52 -9.53 1.15
CA LEU A 15 -21.68 -8.95 1.83
C LEU A 15 -22.23 -7.76 1.02
N PRO A 16 -23.56 -7.48 1.04
CA PRO A 16 -24.09 -6.29 0.39
C PRO A 16 -23.40 -5.00 0.87
N GLY A 17 -22.82 -4.26 -0.07
CA GLY A 17 -22.07 -3.03 0.20
C GLY A 17 -20.55 -3.21 0.27
N GLU A 18 -20.05 -4.44 0.21
CA GLU A 18 -18.62 -4.75 0.14
C GLU A 18 -18.24 -5.20 -1.28
N ASP A 19 -17.01 -4.89 -1.71
CA ASP A 19 -16.58 -5.13 -3.10
C ASP A 19 -16.19 -6.59 -3.37
N ARG A 20 -15.42 -7.21 -2.47
CA ARG A 20 -14.91 -8.59 -2.63
C ARG A 20 -14.45 -9.18 -1.30
N VAL A 21 -14.39 -10.51 -1.22
CA VAL A 21 -13.71 -11.23 -0.14
C VAL A 21 -12.20 -11.16 -0.39
N LEU A 22 -11.43 -10.88 0.65
CA LEU A 22 -9.97 -10.75 0.59
C LEU A 22 -9.31 -11.77 1.51
N VAL A 23 -8.05 -12.10 1.21
CA VAL A 23 -7.14 -12.82 2.10
C VAL A 23 -6.05 -11.87 2.62
N ALA A 24 -5.36 -12.31 3.67
CA ALA A 24 -4.24 -11.55 4.21
C ALA A 24 -3.15 -11.38 3.14
N GLY A 25 -2.78 -10.13 2.85
CA GLY A 25 -1.81 -9.77 1.83
C GLY A 25 -2.43 -9.15 0.57
N ASP A 26 -3.72 -9.35 0.27
CA ASP A 26 -4.32 -8.74 -0.93
C ASP A 26 -4.31 -7.20 -0.86
N PRO A 27 -4.77 -6.55 0.23
CA PRO A 27 -4.74 -5.10 0.30
C PRO A 27 -3.31 -4.54 0.20
N GLU A 28 -2.35 -5.21 0.84
CA GLU A 28 -0.95 -4.79 0.82
C GLU A 28 -0.33 -4.94 -0.57
N ALA A 29 -0.67 -5.99 -1.30
CA ALA A 29 -0.23 -6.20 -2.68
C ALA A 29 -0.81 -5.11 -3.60
N ASP A 30 -2.12 -4.82 -3.50
CA ASP A 30 -2.76 -3.74 -4.25
C ASP A 30 -2.09 -2.38 -3.98
N PHE A 31 -1.86 -2.05 -2.69
CA PHE A 31 -1.18 -0.81 -2.33
C PHE A 31 0.28 -0.77 -2.78
N GLN A 32 0.97 -1.90 -2.81
CA GLN A 32 2.34 -1.97 -3.30
C GLN A 32 2.38 -1.70 -4.80
N GLU A 33 1.52 -2.33 -5.59
CA GLU A 33 1.42 -2.11 -7.04
C GLU A 33 1.12 -0.64 -7.35
N ASP A 34 0.15 -0.04 -6.65
CA ASP A 34 -0.19 1.37 -6.80
C ASP A 34 1.00 2.29 -6.45
N ARG A 35 1.65 2.07 -5.30
CA ARG A 35 2.76 2.92 -4.85
C ARG A 35 4.03 2.76 -5.68
N LEU A 36 4.22 1.61 -6.33
CA LEU A 36 5.30 1.42 -7.30
C LEU A 36 5.04 2.19 -8.59
N ALA A 37 3.78 2.30 -9.03
CA ALA A 37 3.39 3.01 -10.24
C ALA A 37 3.26 4.53 -10.03
N ASN A 38 2.70 4.94 -8.90
CA ASN A 38 2.26 6.31 -8.63
C ASN A 38 3.06 7.03 -7.53
N GLY A 39 3.96 6.31 -6.85
CA GLY A 39 4.72 6.83 -5.71
C GLY A 39 4.01 6.59 -4.36
N VAL A 40 4.77 6.66 -3.27
CA VAL A 40 4.24 6.49 -1.91
C VAL A 40 3.65 7.83 -1.45
N PRO A 41 2.34 7.90 -1.11
CA PRO A 41 1.78 9.12 -0.55
C PRO A 41 2.35 9.34 0.87
N VAL A 42 2.91 10.52 1.09
CA VAL A 42 3.42 10.98 2.39
C VAL A 42 2.68 12.25 2.74
N GLU A 43 2.25 12.38 4.00
CA GLU A 43 1.58 13.60 4.45
C GLU A 43 2.59 14.77 4.49
N ASN A 44 2.14 16.00 4.18
CA ASN A 44 3.02 17.14 4.00
C ASN A 44 3.86 17.48 5.24
N SER A 45 3.27 17.45 6.44
CA SER A 45 4.01 17.68 7.69
C SER A 45 5.10 16.62 7.91
N GLN A 46 4.83 15.35 7.56
CA GLN A 46 5.85 14.29 7.63
C GLN A 46 6.97 14.53 6.63
N TYR A 47 6.64 14.93 5.40
CA TYR A 47 7.63 15.28 4.39
C TYR A 47 8.50 16.48 4.82
N ASP A 48 7.88 17.51 5.41
CA ASP A 48 8.59 18.68 5.92
C ASP A 48 9.57 18.32 7.05
N GLU A 49 9.17 17.44 7.97
CA GLU A 49 10.06 16.93 9.03
C GLU A 49 11.24 16.14 8.45
N MET A 50 10.98 15.23 7.49
CA MET A 50 12.02 14.46 6.81
C MET A 50 13.01 15.37 6.08
N ARG A 51 12.48 16.39 5.37
CA ARG A 51 13.28 17.41 4.68
C ARG A 51 14.15 18.22 5.64
N ALA A 52 13.59 18.68 6.75
CA ALA A 52 14.33 19.41 7.77
C ALA A 52 15.47 18.55 8.34
N ARG A 53 15.22 17.25 8.57
CA ARG A 53 16.24 16.33 9.05
C ARG A 53 17.35 16.07 8.02
N ALA A 54 17.00 15.92 6.74
CA ALA A 54 17.98 15.76 5.67
C ALA A 54 18.93 16.97 5.56
N ILE A 55 18.39 18.20 5.67
CA ILE A 55 19.18 19.44 5.69
C ILE A 55 20.15 19.47 6.89
N GLN A 56 19.68 19.11 8.09
CA GLN A 56 20.54 19.06 9.29
C GLN A 56 21.72 18.10 9.14
N LEU A 57 21.49 16.99 8.43
CA LEU A 57 22.50 15.94 8.22
C LEU A 57 23.35 16.18 6.95
N GLY A 58 23.03 17.20 6.15
CA GLY A 58 23.73 17.50 4.90
C GLY A 58 23.50 16.44 3.81
N VAL A 59 22.34 15.78 3.80
CA VAL A 59 21.98 14.76 2.81
C VAL A 59 21.13 15.34 1.69
N GLU A 60 21.32 14.83 0.48
CA GLU A 60 20.56 15.26 -0.70
C GLU A 60 19.11 14.75 -0.66
N ILE A 61 18.19 15.57 -1.18
CA ILE A 61 16.77 15.28 -1.26
C ILE A 61 16.40 15.17 -2.74
N PHE A 62 15.94 13.99 -3.15
CA PHE A 62 15.40 13.74 -4.48
C PHE A 62 13.87 13.84 -4.44
N ILE A 63 13.31 14.55 -5.41
CA ILE A 63 11.87 14.79 -5.55
C ILE A 63 11.40 14.10 -6.82
#